data_AF-A0A3A4XMW4-F1
#
_entry.id   AF-A0A3A4XMW4-F1
#
_cell.length_a   1.000
_cell.length_b   1.000
_cell.length_c   1.000
_cell.angle_alpha   90.00
_cell.angle_beta   90.00
_cell.angle_gamma   90.00
#
_symmetry.space_group_name_H-M   'P 1'
#
loop_
_entity.id
_entity.type
_entity.pdbx_description
1 polymer ?
#
loop_
_entity_poly.entity_id
_entity_poly.type
_entity_poly.pdbx_seq_one_letter_code
_entity_poly.pdbx_strand_id
1 'polypeptide(L)'
;MDRFTLEELKQRRLENLLGSELAILRQADTYQALKRMVQDINARPLDVADYYRTATRLGGLLFELASVTDQTIFHYFAEYIDPGKRGDVRCFRLECRDLEQQIKELEQCRAARRQLKRVK
;
A
#
# COMPACT_ATOMS: atom_id res chain seq x y z
N MET A 1 -25.59 -2.24 -1.87
CA MET A 1 -24.49 -3.01 -1.25
C MET A 1 -24.22 -4.18 -2.15
N ASP A 2 -23.13 -4.15 -2.91
CA ASP A 2 -22.73 -5.27 -3.75
C ASP A 2 -22.42 -6.48 -2.87
N ARG A 3 -23.18 -7.56 -3.00
CA ARG A 3 -22.89 -8.84 -2.35
C ARG A 3 -21.84 -9.57 -3.18
N PHE A 4 -20.58 -9.36 -2.85
CA PHE A 4 -19.51 -10.18 -3.40
C PHE A 4 -19.51 -11.55 -2.74
N THR A 5 -19.38 -12.58 -3.57
CA THR A 5 -19.07 -13.93 -3.09
C THR A 5 -17.63 -13.97 -2.57
N LEU A 6 -17.36 -14.94 -1.69
CA LEU A 6 -16.03 -15.13 -1.12
C LEU A 6 -14.98 -15.41 -2.20
N GLU A 7 -15.37 -16.06 -3.29
CA GLU A 7 -14.50 -16.34 -4.43
C GLU A 7 -14.17 -15.08 -5.24
N GLU A 8 -15.13 -14.17 -5.46
CA GLU A 8 -14.86 -12.88 -6.10
C GLU A 8 -13.92 -11.99 -5.28
N LEU A 9 -14.03 -12.03 -3.95
CA LEU A 9 -13.11 -11.33 -3.07
C LEU A 9 -11.68 -11.89 -3.15
N LYS A 10 -11.52 -13.21 -3.21
CA LYS A 10 -10.21 -13.84 -3.42
C LYS A 10 -9.62 -13.47 -4.77
N GLN A 11 -10.42 -13.50 -5.83
CA GLN A 11 -9.98 -13.18 -7.18
C GLN A 11 -9.50 -11.73 -7.29
N ARG A 12 -10.29 -10.77 -6.77
CA ARG A 12 -9.87 -9.35 -6.71
C ARG A 12 -8.62 -9.14 -5.89
N ARG A 13 -8.49 -9.85 -4.75
CA ARG A 13 -7.27 -9.79 -3.94
C ARG A 13 -6.06 -10.26 -4.75
N LEU A 14 -6.19 -11.36 -5.51
CA LEU A 14 -5.12 -11.88 -6.35
C LEU A 14 -4.73 -10.88 -7.45
N GLU A 15 -5.71 -10.29 -8.15
CA GLU A 15 -5.49 -9.26 -9.17
C GLU A 15 -4.75 -8.05 -8.59
N ASN A 16 -5.19 -7.55 -7.43
CA ASN A 16 -4.54 -6.45 -6.74
C ASN A 16 -3.09 -6.78 -6.34
N LEU A 17 -2.81 -8.00 -5.90
CA LEU A 17 -1.45 -8.44 -5.58
C LEU A 17 -0.56 -8.50 -6.82
N LEU A 18 -1.08 -9.00 -7.94
CA LEU A 18 -0.36 -9.04 -9.21
C LEU A 18 -0.05 -7.64 -9.74
N GLY A 19 -1.05 -6.76 -9.73
CA GLY A 19 -0.87 -5.36 -10.13
C GLY A 19 0.15 -4.64 -9.25
N SER A 20 0.13 -4.90 -7.93
CA SER A 20 1.08 -4.31 -6.98
C SER A 20 2.50 -4.81 -7.23
N GLU A 21 2.69 -6.09 -7.57
CA GLU A 21 4.01 -6.62 -7.94
C GLU A 21 4.58 -5.95 -9.19
N LEU A 22 3.74 -5.72 -10.22
CA LEU A 22 4.13 -5.00 -11.43
C LEU A 22 4.48 -3.54 -11.15
N ALA A 23 3.68 -2.85 -10.34
CA ALA A 23 3.96 -1.48 -9.92
C ALA A 23 5.32 -1.35 -9.23
N ILE A 24 5.62 -2.26 -8.29
CA ILE A 24 6.91 -2.26 -7.58
C ILE A 24 8.07 -2.52 -8.53
N LEU A 25 7.92 -3.41 -9.51
CA LEU A 25 8.99 -3.69 -10.47
C LEU A 25 9.30 -2.48 -11.36
N ARG A 26 8.31 -1.66 -11.69
CA ARG A 26 8.48 -0.46 -12.51
C ARG A 26 8.98 0.75 -11.72
N GLN A 27 8.60 0.87 -10.45
CA GLN A 27 8.90 2.02 -9.60
C GLN A 27 9.52 1.56 -8.27
N ALA A 28 10.66 0.87 -8.36
CA ALA A 28 11.32 0.31 -7.18
C ALA A 28 11.73 1.39 -6.16
N ASP A 29 12.20 2.55 -6.63
CA ASP A 29 12.64 3.65 -5.77
C ASP A 29 11.47 4.29 -5.01
N THR A 30 10.34 4.53 -5.70
CA THR A 30 9.10 5.04 -5.09
C THR A 30 8.58 4.07 -4.03
N TYR A 31 8.65 2.76 -4.29
CA TYR A 31 8.30 1.75 -3.30
C TYR A 31 9.24 1.73 -2.09
N GLN A 32 10.56 1.90 -2.28
CA GLN A 32 11.49 2.01 -1.15
C GLN A 32 11.24 3.28 -0.33
N ALA A 33 10.94 4.40 -0.98
CA ALA A 33 10.57 5.65 -0.31
C ALA A 33 9.29 5.48 0.51
N LEU A 34 8.27 4.84 -0.06
CA LEU A 34 7.02 4.49 0.63
C LEU A 34 7.31 3.69 1.91
N LYS A 35 8.08 2.59 1.78
CA LYS A 35 8.41 1.71 2.91
C LYS A 35 9.08 2.47 4.05
N ARG A 36 10.11 3.26 3.75
CA ARG A 36 10.83 4.05 4.75
C ARG A 36 9.90 5.04 5.45
N MET A 37 9.05 5.73 4.67
CA MET A 37 8.12 6.71 5.22
C MET A 37 7.09 6.07 6.16
N VAL A 38 6.51 4.93 5.78
CA VAL A 38 5.57 4.18 6.63
C VAL A 38 6.25 3.70 7.92
N GLN A 39 7.47 3.17 7.82
CA GLN A 39 8.25 2.75 8.98
C GLN A 39 8.53 3.92 9.94
N ASP A 40 8.94 5.07 9.40
CA ASP A 40 9.22 6.27 10.20
C ASP A 40 7.96 6.79 10.92
N ILE A 41 6.83 6.83 10.23
CA ILE A 41 5.52 7.22 10.80
C ILE A 41 5.12 6.27 11.92
N ASN A 42 5.27 4.96 11.72
CA ASN A 42 4.90 3.96 12.71
C ASN A 42 5.86 3.92 13.91
N ALA A 43 7.12 4.29 13.72
CA ALA A 43 8.15 4.29 14.76
C ALA A 43 8.15 5.56 15.64
N ARG A 44 7.68 6.70 15.14
CA ARG A 44 7.77 7.99 15.85
C ARG A 44 6.40 8.63 16.09
N PRO A 45 6.23 9.46 17.12
CA PRO A 45 5.09 10.35 17.22
C PRO A 45 5.08 11.31 16.03
N LEU A 46 3.89 11.62 15.51
CA LEU A 46 3.70 12.61 14.46
C LEU A 46 3.04 13.83 15.08
N ASP A 47 3.63 15.01 14.88
CA ASP A 47 3.02 16.27 15.28
C ASP A 47 1.76 16.51 14.45
N VAL A 48 0.71 17.03 15.07
CA VAL A 48 -0.53 17.43 14.40
C VAL A 48 -0.25 18.49 13.34
N ALA A 49 0.70 19.40 13.57
CA ALA A 49 1.12 20.41 12.60
C ALA A 49 1.74 19.79 11.33
N ASP A 50 2.42 18.65 11.49
CA ASP A 50 3.08 17.92 10.38
C ASP A 50 2.17 16.88 9.72
N TYR A 51 1.02 16.56 10.33
CA TYR A 51 0.09 15.53 9.87
C TYR A 51 -0.27 15.71 8.40
N TYR A 52 -0.83 16.87 8.04
CA TYR A 52 -1.39 17.08 6.71
C TYR A 52 -0.32 16.91 5.64
N ARG A 53 0.85 17.55 5.84
CA ARG A 53 2.00 17.43 4.93
C ARG A 53 2.48 15.98 4.80
N THR A 54 2.57 15.27 5.90
CA THR A 54 3.03 13.88 5.94
C THR A 54 2.05 12.96 5.24
N ALA A 55 0.75 13.10 5.52
CA ALA A 55 -0.31 12.29 4.94
C ALA A 55 -0.47 12.54 3.44
N THR A 56 -0.45 13.79 2.99
CA THR A 56 -0.49 14.13 1.55
C THR A 56 0.73 13.58 0.81
N ARG A 57 1.93 13.70 1.39
CA ARG A 57 3.14 13.15 0.77
C ARG A 57 3.09 11.61 0.68
N LEU A 58 2.60 10.94 1.72
CA LEU A 58 2.41 9.49 1.71
C LEU A 58 1.37 9.06 0.67
N GLY A 59 0.23 9.76 0.62
CA GLY A 59 -0.80 9.56 -0.39
C GLY A 59 -0.28 9.76 -1.82
N GLY A 60 0.59 10.74 -2.03
CA GLY A 60 1.27 10.97 -3.31
C GLY A 60 2.13 9.80 -3.76
N LEU A 61 2.96 9.23 -2.88
CA LEU A 61 3.77 8.04 -3.19
C LEU A 61 2.91 6.83 -3.54
N LEU A 62 1.79 6.65 -2.81
CA LEU A 62 0.83 5.57 -3.09
C LEU A 62 0.14 5.76 -4.43
N PHE A 63 -0.23 7.00 -4.77
CA PHE A 63 -0.86 7.33 -6.05
C PHE A 63 0.12 7.13 -7.22
N GLU A 64 1.38 7.51 -7.04
CA GLU A 64 2.43 7.28 -8.03
C GLU A 64 2.61 5.78 -8.33
N LEU A 65 2.65 4.94 -7.29
CA LEU A 65 2.70 3.49 -7.45
C LEU A 65 1.43 2.92 -8.09
N ALA A 66 0.27 3.46 -7.74
CA ALA A 66 -1.01 3.06 -8.33
C ALA A 66 -1.15 3.50 -9.80
N SER A 67 -0.41 4.51 -10.26
CA SER A 67 -0.51 5.00 -11.65
C SER A 67 -0.16 3.96 -12.72
N VAL A 68 0.54 2.89 -12.33
CA VAL A 68 0.86 1.77 -13.22
C VAL A 68 -0.39 0.94 -13.53
N THR A 69 -1.31 0.80 -12.59
CA THR A 69 -2.58 0.08 -12.73
C THR A 69 -3.52 0.39 -11.56
N ASP A 70 -4.79 0.60 -11.88
CA ASP A 70 -5.82 0.89 -10.86
C ASP A 70 -6.12 -0.32 -9.95
N GLN A 71 -5.67 -1.51 -10.33
CA GLN A 71 -5.80 -2.74 -9.54
C GLN A 71 -4.56 -2.96 -8.67
N THR A 72 -4.32 -2.06 -7.72
CA THR A 72 -3.26 -2.22 -6.72
C THR A 72 -3.79 -2.04 -5.31
N ILE A 73 -3.11 -2.64 -4.33
CA ILE A 73 -3.36 -2.33 -2.91
C ILE A 73 -3.05 -0.85 -2.63
N PHE A 74 -2.12 -0.25 -3.38
CA PHE A 74 -1.71 1.15 -3.22
C PHE A 74 -2.84 2.13 -3.54
N HIS A 75 -3.69 1.80 -4.52
CA HIS A 75 -4.85 2.62 -4.85
C HIS A 75 -5.81 2.77 -3.67
N TYR A 76 -6.12 1.66 -2.98
CA TYR A 76 -6.93 1.67 -1.77
C TYR A 76 -6.31 2.59 -0.71
N PHE A 77 -5.06 2.34 -0.32
CA PHE A 77 -4.42 3.14 0.72
C PHE A 77 -4.24 4.61 0.33
N ALA A 78 -4.05 4.93 -0.95
CA ALA A 78 -3.96 6.32 -1.42
C ALA A 78 -5.25 7.12 -1.13
N GLU A 79 -6.43 6.48 -1.18
CA GLU A 79 -7.69 7.16 -0.86
C GLU A 79 -7.88 7.39 0.64
N TYR A 80 -7.54 6.39 1.47
CA TYR A 80 -7.78 6.38 2.92
C TYR A 80 -6.67 7.05 3.74
N ILE A 81 -5.52 7.32 3.13
CA ILE A 81 -4.42 8.05 3.77
C ILE A 81 -4.44 9.53 3.43
N ASP A 82 -4.88 9.90 2.22
CA ASP A 82 -4.89 11.29 1.76
C ASP A 82 -6.00 12.09 2.47
N PRO A 83 -5.65 13.13 3.27
CA PRO A 83 -6.64 13.96 3.97
C PRO A 83 -7.48 14.81 3.01
N GLY A 84 -7.04 15.01 1.76
CA GLY A 84 -7.83 15.65 0.71
C GLY A 84 -8.88 14.73 0.08
N LYS A 85 -8.90 13.44 0.44
CA LYS A 85 -9.83 12.43 -0.05
C LYS A 85 -10.66 11.84 1.08
N ARG A 86 -10.39 10.60 1.50
CA ARG A 86 -11.13 9.87 2.55
C ARG A 86 -10.33 9.76 3.85
N GLY A 87 -9.12 10.30 3.91
CA GLY A 87 -8.26 10.20 5.07
C GLY A 87 -8.75 11.00 6.27
N ASP A 88 -8.86 10.31 7.42
CA ASP A 88 -9.15 10.91 8.72
C ASP A 88 -7.90 10.87 9.60
N VAL A 89 -7.54 12.00 10.21
CA VAL A 89 -6.39 12.12 11.13
C VAL A 89 -6.45 11.10 12.28
N ARG A 90 -7.65 10.75 12.74
CA ARG A 90 -7.87 9.78 13.81
C ARG A 90 -7.55 8.36 13.38
N CYS A 91 -7.72 8.06 12.10
CA CYS A 91 -7.47 6.74 11.52
C CYS A 91 -6.08 6.63 10.89
N PHE A 92 -5.40 7.74 10.59
CA PHE A 92 -4.15 7.76 9.84
C PHE A 92 -3.10 6.76 10.34
N ARG A 93 -2.86 6.67 11.65
CA ARG A 93 -1.87 5.74 12.20
C ARG A 93 -2.30 4.28 12.10
N LEU A 94 -3.61 4.02 12.15
CA LEU A 94 -4.17 2.69 11.91
C LEU A 94 -3.94 2.31 10.44
N GLU A 95 -4.29 3.19 9.51
CA GLU A 95 -4.09 2.98 8.07
C GLU A 95 -2.60 2.74 7.73
N CYS A 96 -1.68 3.48 8.37
CA CYS A 96 -0.24 3.27 8.17
C CYS A 96 0.25 1.91 8.70
N ARG A 97 -0.34 1.39 9.77
CA ARG A 97 0.00 0.06 10.30
C ARG A 97 -0.55 -1.05 9.41
N ASP A 98 -1.78 -0.88 8.94
CA ASP A 98 -2.40 -1.83 8.01
C ASP A 98 -1.64 -1.85 6.67
N LEU A 99 -1.22 -0.69 6.18
CA LEU A 99 -0.34 -0.58 5.02
C LEU A 99 1.00 -1.29 5.24
N GLU A 100 1.64 -1.12 6.40
CA GLU A 100 2.89 -1.82 6.71
C GLU A 100 2.71 -3.34 6.71
N GLN A 101 1.60 -3.82 7.27
CA GLN A 101 1.26 -5.24 7.29
C GLN A 101 1.01 -5.78 5.87
N GLN A 102 0.26 -5.06 5.03
CA GLN A 102 0.04 -5.42 3.63
C GLN A 102 1.33 -5.43 2.82
N ILE A 103 2.24 -4.48 3.08
CA ILE A 103 3.59 -4.47 2.49
C ILE A 103 4.36 -5.75 2.88
N LYS A 104 4.35 -6.14 4.15
CA LYS A 104 5.02 -7.37 4.63
C LYS A 104 4.46 -8.63 3.97
N GLU A 105 3.13 -8.74 3.90
CA GLU A 105 2.46 -9.86 3.23
C GLU A 105 2.84 -9.95 1.75
N LEU A 106 2.85 -8.81 1.05
CA LEU A 106 3.26 -8.74 -0.35
C LEU A 106 4.72 -9.18 -0.53
N GLU A 107 5.63 -8.76 0.35
CA GLU A 107 7.03 -9.18 0.30
C GLU A 107 7.21 -10.67 0.56
N GLN A 108 6.46 -11.25 1.50
CA GLN A 108 6.46 -12.68 1.77
C GLN A 108 5.94 -13.48 0.57
N CYS A 109 4.82 -13.04 -0.04
CA CYS A 109 4.29 -13.65 -1.26
C CYS A 109 5.30 -13.60 -2.41
N ARG A 110 5.97 -12.45 -2.60
CA ARG A 110 7.02 -12.29 -3.63
C ARG A 110 8.21 -13.21 -3.37
N ALA A 111 8.66 -13.33 -2.12
CA ALA A 111 9.75 -14.22 -1.74
C ALA A 111 9.40 -15.70 -2.00
N ALA A 112 8.22 -16.15 -1.57
CA ALA A 112 7.74 -17.50 -1.79
C ALA A 112 7.65 -17.85 -3.29
N ARG A 113 7.11 -16.94 -4.11
CA ARG A 113 7.05 -17.10 -5.57
C ARG A 113 8.42 -17.15 -6.24
N ARG A 114 9.38 -16.36 -5.78
CA ARG A 114 10.77 -16.42 -6.28
C ARG A 114 11.46 -17.72 -5.91
N GLN A 115 11.20 -18.26 -4.72
CA GLN A 115 11.72 -19.56 -4.30
C GLN A 115 11.19 -20.70 -5.17
N LEU A 116 9.90 -20.69 -5.52
CA LEU A 116 9.29 -21.66 -6.43
C LEU A 116 9.93 -21.62 -7.84
N LYS A 117 10.34 -20.44 -8.33
CA LYS A 117 11.04 -20.30 -9.62
C LYS A 117 12.51 -20.73 -9.60
N ARG A 118 13.09 -20.98 -8.41
CA ARG A 118 14.52 -21.26 -8.23
C ARG A 118 14.85 -22.75 -8.05
N VAL A 119 13.83 -23.61 -8.10
CA VAL A 119 14.02 -25.06 -8.19
C VAL A 119 14.35 -25.38 -9.65
N LYS A 120 15.63 -25.59 -9.93
CA LYS A 120 16.14 -26.16 -11.19
C LYS A 120 16.40 -27.65 -10.97
#